data_AF-A0AAJ4LT04-F1
#
_entry.id   AF-A0AAJ4LT04-F1
#
_cell.length_a   1.000
_cell.length_b   1.000
_cell.length_c   1.000
_cell.angle_alpha   90.00
_cell.angle_beta   90.00
_cell.angle_gamma   90.00
#
_symmetry.space_group_name_H-M   'P 1'
#
loop_
_entity.id
_entity.type
_entity.pdbx_description
1 polymer ?
#
loop_
_entity_poly.entity_id
_entity_poly.type
_entity_poly.pdbx_seq_one_letter_code
_entity_poly.pdbx_strand_id
1 'polypeptide(L)'
;MMIDTNYASLAEVDENIRHYYAEDTRERVVGYTEPNEEGESSPIVEPYIVVVVNQPDKVTYQDVQLRKSERKPWDSVIKPELERAIAWEEFSVNHNQYLDWLYALSLWEKEQPTEPVWDEEQQEYIETIIPAPERPVVDVAKQEAFTHDLMRDIAAYHADLAIQTRKSATFSDIEYHGKLYQMGQGKDGLFGIDNFNKRIAAVAANPDKAQESIGWIAKSNEIVSLTYEDVRAIVNAFYDREQAIFTAYNQWRSGDRLTPFKVTI
;
A
#
# COMPACT_ATOMS: atom_id res chain seq x y z
N MET A 1 -16.07 9.70 9.22
CA MET A 1 -16.59 10.29 10.47
C MET A 1 -17.83 11.13 10.15
N MET A 2 -18.92 10.95 10.90
CA MET A 2 -20.10 11.82 10.81
C MET A 2 -19.98 12.91 11.87
N ILE A 3 -20.17 14.17 11.48
CA ILE A 3 -20.07 15.32 12.37
C ILE A 3 -21.37 16.12 12.27
N ASP A 4 -21.98 16.43 13.42
CA ASP A 4 -23.19 17.25 13.48
C ASP A 4 -22.91 18.66 13.00
N THR A 5 -23.86 19.23 12.27
CA THR A 5 -23.78 20.60 11.75
C THR A 5 -24.90 21.46 12.31
N ASN A 6 -24.80 22.78 12.08
CA ASN A 6 -25.84 23.73 12.51
C ASN A 6 -26.95 23.90 11.46
N TYR A 7 -26.91 23.16 10.35
CA TYR A 7 -27.95 23.24 9.31
C TYR A 7 -29.24 22.58 9.80
N ALA A 8 -30.37 23.24 9.56
CA ALA A 8 -31.69 22.71 9.90
C ALA A 8 -32.21 21.72 8.85
N SER A 9 -31.71 21.79 7.61
CA SER A 9 -32.02 20.85 6.52
C SER A 9 -30.95 20.85 5.44
N LEU A 10 -30.91 19.82 4.58
CA LEU A 10 -29.99 19.78 3.44
C LEU A 10 -30.22 20.90 2.42
N ALA A 11 -31.38 21.54 2.42
CA ALA A 11 -31.69 22.66 1.54
C ALA A 11 -30.88 23.93 1.87
N GLU A 12 -30.39 24.06 3.11
CA GLU A 12 -29.53 25.18 3.54
C GLU A 12 -28.07 24.99 3.15
N VAL A 13 -27.68 23.77 2.74
CA VAL A 13 -26.33 23.46 2.30
C VAL A 13 -26.18 23.82 0.82
N ASP A 14 -25.08 24.51 0.49
CA ASP A 14 -24.74 24.86 -0.88
C ASP A 14 -24.72 23.59 -1.77
N GLU A 15 -25.33 23.70 -2.94
CA GLU A 15 -25.51 22.59 -3.86
C GLU A 15 -24.19 21.91 -4.26
N ASN A 16 -23.10 22.67 -4.35
CA ASN A 16 -21.79 22.15 -4.75
C ASN A 16 -21.18 21.21 -3.71
N ILE A 17 -21.58 21.30 -2.44
CA ILE A 17 -21.03 20.49 -1.34
C ILE A 17 -22.07 19.63 -0.65
N ARG A 18 -23.36 19.78 -0.98
CA ARG A 18 -24.47 19.04 -0.35
C ARG A 18 -24.28 17.53 -0.37
N HIS A 19 -23.60 16.98 -1.38
CA HIS A 19 -23.31 15.56 -1.48
C HIS A 19 -22.38 15.03 -0.37
N TYR A 20 -21.65 15.90 0.34
CA TYR A 20 -20.91 15.54 1.55
C TYR A 20 -21.78 15.45 2.80
N TYR A 21 -23.06 15.82 2.73
CA TYR A 21 -23.96 15.87 3.86
C TYR A 21 -25.05 14.81 3.76
N ALA A 22 -25.61 14.43 4.91
CA ALA A 22 -26.76 13.55 4.99
C ALA A 22 -27.68 13.99 6.15
N GLU A 23 -28.95 13.64 6.06
CA GLU A 23 -29.87 13.72 7.19
C GLU A 23 -29.78 12.43 8.00
N ASP A 24 -29.57 12.58 9.30
CA ASP A 24 -29.51 11.51 10.27
C ASP A 24 -30.70 11.66 11.24
N THR A 25 -31.50 10.60 11.39
CA THR A 25 -32.65 10.61 12.29
C THR A 25 -32.22 10.05 13.63
N ARG A 26 -32.34 10.87 14.68
CA ARG A 26 -31.95 10.53 16.05
C ARG A 26 -33.12 10.63 16.99
N GLU A 27 -33.01 9.99 18.14
CA GLU A 27 -34.03 10.04 19.17
C GLU A 27 -33.57 10.91 20.34
N ARG A 28 -34.46 11.76 20.84
CA ARG A 28 -34.26 12.49 22.10
C ARG A 28 -35.31 12.06 23.11
N VAL A 29 -34.92 11.95 24.37
CA VAL A 29 -35.86 11.68 25.46
C VAL A 29 -36.63 12.97 25.75
N VAL A 30 -37.96 12.91 25.60
CA VAL A 30 -38.87 14.04 25.85
C VAL A 30 -39.65 13.90 27.15
N GLY A 31 -39.57 12.73 27.80
CA GLY A 31 -40.21 12.46 29.07
C GLY A 31 -40.03 11.01 29.51
N TYR A 32 -40.77 10.60 30.54
CA TYR A 32 -40.83 9.23 31.02
C TYR A 32 -42.28 8.82 31.21
N THR A 33 -42.58 7.54 31.00
CA THR A 33 -43.89 6.97 31.32
C THR A 33 -44.12 7.01 32.83
N GLU A 34 -45.39 6.99 33.23
CA GLU A 34 -45.72 6.77 34.64
C GLU A 34 -45.09 5.46 35.14
N PRO A 35 -44.65 5.41 36.42
CA PRO A 35 -44.05 4.20 36.99
C PRO A 35 -45.03 3.02 36.94
N ASN A 36 -44.53 1.84 36.56
CA ASN A 36 -45.30 0.61 36.64
C ASN A 36 -45.49 0.15 38.10
N GLU A 37 -46.18 -0.98 38.32
CA GLU A 37 -46.44 -1.53 39.67
C GLU A 37 -45.16 -1.89 40.45
N GLU A 38 -44.03 -2.04 39.75
CA GLU A 38 -42.70 -2.30 40.31
C GLU A 38 -41.89 -1.01 40.54
N GLY A 39 -42.44 0.16 40.18
CA GLY A 39 -41.83 1.48 40.34
C GLY A 39 -40.90 1.91 39.19
N GLU A 40 -40.88 1.19 38.07
CA GLU A 40 -40.02 1.47 36.92
C GLU A 40 -40.72 2.36 35.88
N SER A 41 -39.99 3.35 35.36
CA SER A 41 -40.44 4.24 34.28
C SER A 41 -39.60 4.05 33.02
N SER A 42 -40.24 4.05 31.86
CA SER A 42 -39.58 3.95 30.55
C SER A 42 -39.42 5.32 29.90
N PRO A 43 -38.32 5.61 29.20
CA PRO A 43 -38.16 6.87 28.48
C PRO A 43 -39.16 6.98 27.31
N ILE A 44 -39.77 8.15 27.17
CA ILE A 44 -40.54 8.55 25.98
C ILE A 44 -39.56 9.24 25.03
N VAL A 45 -39.38 8.68 23.84
CA VAL A 45 -38.47 9.20 22.82
C VAL A 45 -39.22 9.86 21.66
N GLU A 46 -38.65 10.93 21.12
CA GLU A 46 -39.14 11.62 19.93
C GLU A 46 -38.03 11.64 18.87
N PRO A 47 -38.32 11.29 17.60
CA PRO A 47 -37.35 11.40 16.53
C PRO A 47 -37.15 12.88 16.14
N TYR A 48 -35.91 13.25 15.86
CA TYR A 48 -35.54 14.54 15.29
C TYR A 48 -34.45 14.34 14.23
N ILE A 49 -34.39 15.25 13.25
CA ILE A 49 -33.44 15.19 12.15
C ILE A 49 -32.24 16.08 12.48
N VAL A 50 -31.03 15.56 12.24
CA VAL A 50 -29.77 16.30 12.29
C VAL A 50 -29.11 16.22 10.93
N VAL A 51 -28.62 17.34 10.42
CA VAL A 51 -27.76 17.35 9.24
C VAL A 51 -26.33 17.07 9.66
N VAL A 52 -25.75 16.00 9.13
CA VAL A 52 -24.37 15.57 9.41
C VAL A 52 -23.49 15.71 8.18
N VAL A 53 -22.22 16.08 8.37
CA VAL A 53 -21.21 16.01 7.32
C VAL A 53 -20.46 14.68 7.39
N ASN A 54 -20.38 14.00 6.24
CA ASN A 54 -19.65 12.77 6.03
C ASN A 54 -18.21 13.09 5.68
N GLN A 55 -17.41 13.32 6.71
CA GLN A 55 -16.00 13.65 6.57
C GLN A 55 -15.15 12.37 6.49
N PRO A 56 -14.29 12.20 5.46
CA PRO A 56 -13.30 11.12 5.45
C PRO A 56 -12.26 11.33 6.56
N ASP A 57 -11.63 10.26 7.01
CA ASP A 57 -10.58 10.38 8.02
C ASP A 57 -9.41 11.22 7.49
N LYS A 58 -8.83 12.07 8.35
CA LYS A 58 -7.69 12.88 8.00
C LYS A 58 -6.44 12.01 7.83
N VAL A 59 -6.12 11.72 6.57
CA VAL A 59 -4.91 11.02 6.13
C VAL A 59 -4.26 11.87 5.04
N THR A 60 -2.95 12.02 5.10
CA THR A 60 -2.19 12.85 4.16
C THR A 60 -1.20 12.02 3.36
N TYR A 61 -0.71 12.55 2.24
CA TYR A 61 0.38 11.93 1.48
C TYR A 61 1.66 11.75 2.31
N GLN A 62 1.87 12.55 3.35
CA GLN A 62 2.98 12.36 4.28
C GLN A 62 2.83 11.06 5.09
N ASP A 63 1.61 10.73 5.52
CA ASP A 63 1.32 9.46 6.20
C ASP A 63 1.61 8.27 5.27
N VAL A 64 1.22 8.37 4.00
CA VAL A 64 1.53 7.36 2.98
C VAL A 64 3.03 7.17 2.79
N GLN A 65 3.80 8.28 2.72
CA GLN A 65 5.26 8.22 2.66
C GLN A 65 5.87 7.59 3.92
N LEU A 66 5.29 7.84 5.10
CA LEU A 66 5.71 7.18 6.33
C LEU A 66 5.53 5.66 6.22
N ARG A 67 4.38 5.15 5.74
CA ARG A 67 4.18 3.70 5.55
C ARG A 67 5.12 3.08 4.54
N LYS A 68 5.42 3.81 3.46
CA LYS A 68 6.44 3.42 2.49
C LYS A 68 7.79 3.26 3.19
N SER A 69 8.19 4.22 4.02
CA SER A 69 9.47 4.18 4.73
C SER A 69 9.52 3.07 5.79
N GLU A 70 8.40 2.77 6.44
CA GLU A 70 8.20 1.63 7.35
C GLU A 70 8.15 0.27 6.63
N ARG A 71 8.28 0.26 5.29
CA ARG A 71 8.21 -0.95 4.44
C ARG A 71 6.92 -1.75 4.65
N LYS A 72 5.79 -1.06 4.87
CA LYS A 72 4.49 -1.71 5.01
C LYS A 72 4.06 -2.37 3.68
N PRO A 73 3.23 -3.43 3.73
CA PRO A 73 2.75 -4.07 2.51
C PRO A 73 1.90 -3.13 1.65
N TRP A 74 2.04 -3.25 0.32
CA TRP A 74 1.28 -2.47 -0.64
C TRP A 74 -0.23 -2.67 -0.48
N ASP A 75 -0.71 -3.91 -0.69
CA ASP A 75 -2.16 -4.18 -0.79
C ASP A 75 -2.93 -3.94 0.51
N SER A 76 -2.33 -4.24 1.66
CA SER A 76 -3.05 -4.20 2.94
C SER A 76 -2.85 -2.92 3.75
N VAL A 77 -1.90 -2.06 3.37
CA VAL A 77 -1.59 -0.84 4.13
C VAL A 77 -1.39 0.37 3.23
N ILE A 78 -0.40 0.35 2.33
CA ILE A 78 -0.03 1.55 1.57
C ILE A 78 -1.13 1.97 0.60
N LYS A 79 -1.69 1.02 -0.17
CA LYS A 79 -2.75 1.32 -1.13
C LYS A 79 -4.03 1.83 -0.44
N PRO A 80 -4.55 1.18 0.62
CA PRO A 80 -5.68 1.74 1.38
C PRO A 80 -5.40 3.12 2.00
N GLU A 81 -4.18 3.38 2.50
CA GLU A 81 -3.85 4.72 3.01
C GLU A 81 -3.73 5.77 1.91
N LEU A 82 -3.23 5.41 0.73
CA LEU A 82 -3.23 6.28 -0.45
C LEU A 82 -4.65 6.66 -0.86
N GLU A 83 -5.56 5.69 -0.94
CA GLU A 83 -6.98 5.91 -1.24
C GLU A 83 -7.64 6.85 -0.22
N ARG A 84 -7.32 6.67 1.07
CA ARG A 84 -7.78 7.57 2.14
C ARG A 84 -7.19 8.97 2.05
N ALA A 85 -5.90 9.09 1.68
CA ALA A 85 -5.25 10.38 1.49
C ALA A 85 -5.86 11.17 0.33
N ILE A 86 -6.17 10.49 -0.79
CA ILE A 86 -6.86 11.06 -1.94
C ILE A 86 -8.26 11.52 -1.53
N ALA A 87 -9.05 10.66 -0.87
CA ALA A 87 -10.40 11.02 -0.42
C ALA A 87 -10.38 12.21 0.56
N TRP A 88 -9.38 12.28 1.44
CA TRP A 88 -9.19 13.42 2.34
C TRP A 88 -8.81 14.70 1.60
N GLU A 89 -7.92 14.65 0.61
CA GLU A 89 -7.57 15.82 -0.22
C GLU A 89 -8.79 16.32 -1.00
N GLU A 90 -9.51 15.42 -1.68
CA GLU A 90 -10.73 15.75 -2.41
C GLU A 90 -11.76 16.43 -1.52
N PHE A 91 -12.02 15.88 -0.33
CA PHE A 91 -12.89 16.51 0.65
C PHE A 91 -12.33 17.86 1.11
N SER A 92 -11.06 17.92 1.53
CA SER A 92 -10.48 19.16 2.07
C SER A 92 -10.50 20.31 1.07
N VAL A 93 -10.31 20.03 -0.22
CA VAL A 93 -10.32 21.05 -1.27
C VAL A 93 -11.75 21.42 -1.65
N ASN A 94 -12.58 20.44 -1.99
CA ASN A 94 -13.91 20.68 -2.52
C ASN A 94 -14.95 21.04 -1.45
N HIS A 95 -14.66 20.79 -0.17
CA HIS A 95 -15.51 21.15 0.97
C HIS A 95 -14.89 22.29 1.80
N ASN A 96 -13.77 22.04 2.50
CA ASN A 96 -13.25 23.01 3.48
C ASN A 96 -12.75 24.28 2.82
N GLN A 97 -11.85 24.16 1.84
CA GLN A 97 -11.32 25.33 1.12
C GLN A 97 -12.40 25.99 0.27
N TYR A 98 -13.38 25.23 -0.23
CA TYR A 98 -14.54 25.78 -0.93
C TYR A 98 -15.37 26.72 -0.02
N LEU A 99 -15.60 26.34 1.23
CA LEU A 99 -16.29 27.20 2.21
C LEU A 99 -15.49 28.47 2.52
N ASP A 100 -14.17 28.34 2.68
CA ASP A 100 -13.27 29.50 2.86
C ASP A 100 -13.32 30.44 1.64
N TRP A 101 -13.33 29.86 0.44
CA TRP A 101 -13.47 30.60 -0.81
C TRP A 101 -14.82 31.31 -0.94
N LEU A 102 -15.94 30.65 -0.60
CA LEU A 102 -17.26 31.28 -0.60
C LEU A 102 -17.30 32.50 0.32
N TYR A 103 -16.72 32.39 1.52
CA TYR A 103 -16.62 33.52 2.43
C TYR A 103 -15.78 34.66 1.84
N ALA A 104 -14.58 34.36 1.33
CA ALA A 104 -13.70 35.34 0.70
C ALA A 104 -14.35 36.02 -0.51
N LEU A 105 -15.05 35.26 -1.35
CA LEU A 105 -15.78 35.78 -2.50
C LEU A 105 -16.90 36.74 -2.06
N SER A 106 -17.69 36.37 -1.05
CA SER A 106 -18.76 37.23 -0.53
C SER A 106 -18.23 38.57 0.01
N LEU A 107 -17.05 38.54 0.63
CA LEU A 107 -16.39 39.74 1.13
C LEU A 107 -15.90 40.61 -0.04
N TRP A 108 -15.24 39.99 -1.02
CA TRP A 108 -14.79 40.66 -2.24
C TRP A 108 -15.96 41.30 -3.00
N GLU A 109 -17.08 40.59 -3.15
CA GLU A 109 -18.29 41.09 -3.82
C GLU A 109 -18.84 42.35 -3.14
N LYS A 110 -18.81 42.37 -1.80
CA LYS A 110 -19.29 43.49 -0.98
C LYS A 110 -18.34 44.68 -0.99
N GLU A 111 -17.03 44.44 -0.93
CA GLU A 111 -16.02 45.48 -0.77
C GLU A 111 -15.56 46.06 -2.12
N GLN A 112 -15.56 45.25 -3.18
CA GLN A 112 -14.98 45.60 -4.50
C GLN A 112 -13.60 46.25 -4.35
N PRO A 113 -12.65 45.57 -3.68
CA PRO A 113 -11.38 46.18 -3.32
C PRO A 113 -10.59 46.56 -4.57
N THR A 114 -9.94 47.73 -4.52
CA THR A 114 -9.12 48.26 -5.62
C THR A 114 -7.65 48.35 -5.24
N GLU A 115 -6.79 48.32 -6.26
CA GLU A 115 -5.37 48.62 -6.15
C GLU A 115 -4.95 49.63 -7.24
N PRO A 116 -3.99 50.53 -6.94
CA PRO A 116 -3.47 51.45 -7.93
C PRO A 116 -2.57 50.71 -8.94
N VAL A 117 -2.97 50.70 -10.20
CA VAL A 117 -2.23 50.11 -11.32
C VAL A 117 -1.78 51.24 -12.25
N TRP A 118 -0.52 51.18 -12.69
CA TRP A 118 0.01 52.15 -13.64
C TRP A 118 -0.59 51.93 -15.04
N ASP A 119 -1.27 52.95 -15.57
CA ASP A 119 -1.82 52.96 -16.92
C ASP A 119 -0.82 53.60 -17.90
N GLU A 120 -0.32 52.82 -18.85
CA GLU A 120 0.67 53.29 -19.83
C GLU A 120 0.08 54.27 -20.85
N GLU A 121 -1.23 54.24 -21.13
CA GLU A 121 -1.88 55.15 -22.09
C GLU A 121 -2.15 56.52 -21.47
N GLN A 122 -2.59 56.53 -20.21
CA GLN A 122 -2.96 57.73 -19.46
C GLN A 122 -1.79 58.31 -18.66
N GLN A 123 -0.68 57.57 -18.53
CA GLN A 123 0.53 57.97 -17.79
C GLN A 123 0.23 58.34 -16.32
N GLU A 124 -0.71 57.63 -15.69
CA GLU A 124 -1.12 57.82 -14.30
C GLU A 124 -1.47 56.49 -13.61
N TYR A 125 -1.59 56.51 -12.28
CA TYR A 125 -2.12 55.38 -11.53
C TYR A 125 -3.65 55.42 -11.53
N ILE A 126 -4.28 54.34 -12.00
CA ILE A 126 -5.73 54.15 -11.96
C ILE A 126 -6.09 53.10 -10.92
N GLU A 127 -7.17 53.33 -10.17
CA GLU A 127 -7.72 52.33 -9.25
C GLU A 127 -8.38 51.21 -10.06
N THR A 128 -7.79 50.01 -10.00
CA THR A 128 -8.28 48.81 -10.68
C THR A 128 -8.81 47.83 -9.65
N ILE A 129 -9.96 47.20 -9.94
CA ILE A 129 -10.54 46.19 -9.04
C ILE A 129 -9.60 44.98 -8.99
N ILE A 130 -9.22 44.58 -7.78
CA ILE A 130 -8.41 43.37 -7.55
C ILE A 130 -9.20 42.16 -8.07
N PRO A 131 -8.59 41.19 -8.77
CA PRO A 131 -9.28 39.99 -9.23
C PRO A 131 -10.01 39.25 -8.10
N ALA A 132 -11.18 38.69 -8.41
CA ALA A 132 -11.90 37.85 -7.47
C ALA A 132 -11.07 36.63 -7.04
N PRO A 133 -11.23 36.14 -5.79
CA PRO A 133 -10.52 34.95 -5.34
C PRO A 133 -10.87 33.75 -6.23
N GLU A 134 -9.85 32.98 -6.63
CA GLU A 134 -10.02 31.80 -7.45
C GLU A 134 -10.59 30.63 -6.64
N ARG A 135 -11.50 29.86 -7.26
CA ARG A 135 -12.07 28.66 -6.63
C ARG A 135 -10.97 27.60 -6.48
N PRO A 136 -10.81 26.99 -5.30
CA PRO A 136 -9.83 25.92 -5.11
C PRO A 136 -10.23 24.69 -5.93
N VAL A 137 -9.21 24.03 -6.50
CA VAL A 137 -9.36 22.82 -7.30
C VAL A 137 -8.29 21.80 -6.92
N VAL A 138 -8.63 20.51 -7.02
CA VAL A 138 -7.68 19.42 -6.75
C VAL A 138 -6.63 19.39 -7.86
N ASP A 139 -5.36 19.35 -7.48
CA ASP A 139 -4.24 19.20 -8.42
C ASP A 139 -4.06 17.71 -8.78
N VAL A 140 -4.87 17.26 -9.75
CA VAL A 140 -4.87 15.86 -10.23
C VAL A 140 -3.50 15.46 -10.77
N ALA A 141 -2.80 16.37 -11.44
CA ALA A 141 -1.47 16.08 -12.00
C ALA A 141 -0.45 15.79 -10.89
N LYS A 142 -0.49 16.55 -9.79
CA LYS A 142 0.35 16.30 -8.62
C LYS A 142 0.00 15.00 -7.91
N GLN A 143 -1.29 14.68 -7.77
CA GLN A 143 -1.76 13.41 -7.21
C GLN A 143 -1.28 12.21 -8.03
N GLU A 144 -1.40 12.28 -9.36
CA GLU A 144 -0.93 11.23 -10.28
C GLU A 144 0.59 11.07 -10.20
N ALA A 145 1.33 12.18 -10.22
CA ALA A 145 2.78 12.18 -10.10
C ALA A 145 3.24 11.52 -8.78
N PHE A 146 2.59 11.87 -7.67
CA PHE A 146 2.88 11.26 -6.37
C PHE A 146 2.61 9.75 -6.38
N THR A 147 1.47 9.33 -6.90
CA THR A 147 1.06 7.92 -6.97
C THR A 147 2.05 7.11 -7.81
N HIS A 148 2.43 7.64 -8.97
CA HIS A 148 3.40 7.00 -9.85
C HIS A 148 4.77 6.86 -9.20
N ASP A 149 5.29 7.93 -8.57
CA ASP A 149 6.58 7.91 -7.89
C ASP A 149 6.58 6.93 -6.71
N LEU A 150 5.49 6.88 -5.94
CA LEU A 150 5.31 5.90 -4.86
C LEU A 150 5.38 4.46 -5.37
N MET A 151 4.62 4.15 -6.44
CA MET A 151 4.60 2.81 -7.04
C MET A 151 5.98 2.42 -7.59
N ARG A 152 6.68 3.35 -8.25
CA ARG A 152 8.04 3.13 -8.77
C ARG A 152 9.01 2.76 -7.65
N ASP A 153 8.99 3.50 -6.54
CA ASP A 153 9.90 3.28 -5.41
C ASP A 153 9.67 1.91 -4.75
N ILE A 154 8.41 1.51 -4.60
CA ILE A 154 8.03 0.21 -4.02
C ILE A 154 8.46 -0.92 -4.95
N ALA A 155 8.19 -0.80 -6.25
CA ALA A 155 8.59 -1.79 -7.24
C ALA A 155 10.11 -1.97 -7.30
N ALA A 156 10.87 -0.87 -7.17
CA ALA A 156 12.34 -0.92 -7.09
C ALA A 156 12.81 -1.67 -5.84
N TYR A 157 12.27 -1.34 -4.67
CA TYR A 157 12.58 -2.03 -3.42
C TYR A 157 12.29 -3.54 -3.49
N HIS A 158 11.15 -3.94 -4.03
CA HIS A 158 10.83 -5.35 -4.20
C HIS A 158 11.69 -6.05 -5.25
N ALA A 159 12.15 -5.34 -6.28
CA ALA A 159 13.09 -5.90 -7.24
C ALA A 159 14.44 -6.25 -6.58
N ASP A 160 14.93 -5.40 -5.69
CA ASP A 160 16.15 -5.67 -4.92
C ASP A 160 15.95 -6.85 -3.95
N LEU A 161 14.82 -6.88 -3.25
CA LEU A 161 14.47 -7.98 -2.35
C LEU A 161 14.33 -9.32 -3.10
N ALA A 162 13.82 -9.31 -4.33
CA ALA A 162 13.65 -10.50 -5.15
C ALA A 162 15.00 -11.15 -5.52
N ILE A 163 16.09 -10.38 -5.63
CA ILE A 163 17.44 -10.92 -5.87
C ILE A 163 17.87 -11.79 -4.69
N GLN A 164 17.73 -11.26 -3.47
CA GLN A 164 18.09 -11.97 -2.24
C GLN A 164 17.20 -13.20 -2.03
N THR A 165 15.88 -13.03 -2.24
CA THR A 165 14.89 -14.09 -2.09
C THR A 165 15.18 -15.27 -3.02
N ARG A 166 15.43 -15.00 -4.31
CA ARG A 166 15.80 -16.04 -5.28
C ARG A 166 17.08 -16.75 -4.89
N LYS A 167 18.14 -15.99 -4.59
CA LYS A 167 19.43 -16.58 -4.19
C LYS A 167 19.26 -17.49 -2.97
N SER A 168 18.56 -17.04 -1.94
CA SER A 168 18.31 -17.83 -0.73
C SER A 168 17.49 -19.10 -1.04
N ALA A 169 16.49 -19.01 -1.91
CA ALA A 169 15.64 -20.14 -2.26
C ALA A 169 16.39 -21.18 -3.12
N THR A 170 17.11 -20.75 -4.15
CA THR A 170 17.91 -21.63 -5.02
C THR A 170 18.88 -22.47 -4.20
N PHE A 171 19.61 -21.83 -3.27
CA PHE A 171 20.64 -22.46 -2.47
C PHE A 171 20.16 -23.03 -1.12
N SER A 172 18.85 -23.09 -0.90
CA SER A 172 18.28 -23.78 0.26
C SER A 172 18.54 -25.29 0.18
N ASP A 173 18.45 -25.99 1.30
CA ASP A 173 18.71 -27.43 1.33
C ASP A 173 17.75 -28.20 0.42
N ILE A 174 18.22 -29.33 -0.11
CA ILE A 174 17.39 -30.29 -0.84
C ILE A 174 17.07 -31.43 0.09
N GLU A 175 15.78 -31.73 0.23
CA GLU A 175 15.35 -32.95 0.89
C GLU A 175 15.38 -34.12 -0.10
N TYR A 176 16.03 -35.20 0.30
CA TYR A 176 16.05 -36.45 -0.45
C TYR A 176 16.05 -37.62 0.52
N HIS A 177 15.09 -38.53 0.36
CA HIS A 177 14.88 -39.69 1.26
C HIS A 177 14.86 -39.33 2.77
N GLY A 178 14.20 -38.22 3.12
CA GLY A 178 14.07 -37.77 4.51
C GLY A 178 15.35 -37.18 5.13
N LYS A 179 16.37 -36.89 4.30
CA LYS A 179 17.62 -36.22 4.70
C LYS A 179 17.77 -34.92 3.95
N LEU A 180 18.31 -33.90 4.63
CA LEU A 180 18.58 -32.59 4.04
C LEU A 180 20.05 -32.50 3.60
N TYR A 181 20.24 -32.09 2.35
CA TYR A 181 21.55 -31.90 1.74
C TYR A 181 21.78 -30.42 1.47
N GLN A 182 22.91 -29.91 1.98
CA GLN A 182 23.25 -28.50 1.91
C GLN A 182 23.65 -28.13 0.49
N MET A 183 22.98 -27.13 -0.10
CA MET A 183 23.27 -26.63 -1.45
C MET A 183 24.01 -25.31 -1.45
N GLY A 184 23.78 -24.50 -0.42
CA GLY A 184 24.41 -23.20 -0.23
C GLY A 184 25.88 -23.26 0.14
N GLN A 185 26.41 -22.08 0.44
CA GLN A 185 27.82 -21.90 0.75
C GLN A 185 28.17 -22.50 2.12
N GLY A 186 29.13 -23.41 2.15
CA GLY A 186 29.71 -23.97 3.37
C GLY A 186 30.66 -23.00 4.08
N LYS A 187 31.19 -23.41 5.24
CA LYS A 187 32.20 -22.64 6.00
C LYS A 187 33.52 -22.43 5.22
N ASP A 188 33.78 -23.33 4.27
CA ASP A 188 34.91 -23.31 3.35
C ASP A 188 34.71 -22.38 2.15
N GLY A 189 33.54 -21.74 2.04
CA GLY A 189 33.19 -20.84 0.95
C GLY A 189 32.77 -21.55 -0.33
N LEU A 190 32.72 -22.89 -0.37
CA LEU A 190 32.28 -23.67 -1.51
C LEU A 190 30.77 -23.92 -1.45
N PHE A 191 30.10 -23.91 -2.60
CA PHE A 191 28.70 -24.29 -2.65
C PHE A 191 28.56 -25.81 -2.62
N GLY A 192 27.60 -26.30 -1.84
CA GLY A 192 27.33 -27.74 -1.75
C GLY A 192 27.03 -28.37 -3.12
N ILE A 193 26.30 -27.65 -3.99
CA ILE A 193 26.01 -28.09 -5.35
C ILE A 193 27.28 -28.31 -6.19
N ASP A 194 28.34 -27.53 -5.98
CA ASP A 194 29.62 -27.71 -6.70
C ASP A 194 30.28 -29.05 -6.34
N ASN A 195 30.15 -29.48 -5.08
CA ASN A 195 30.68 -30.76 -4.64
C ASN A 195 29.91 -31.94 -5.26
N PHE A 196 28.59 -31.83 -5.36
CA PHE A 196 27.78 -32.83 -6.07
C PHE A 196 28.17 -32.89 -7.56
N ASN A 197 28.27 -31.74 -8.22
CA ASN A 197 28.66 -31.65 -9.63
C ASN A 197 30.07 -32.20 -9.90
N LYS A 198 31.04 -31.94 -9.01
CA LYS A 198 32.38 -32.56 -9.10
C LYS A 198 32.30 -34.08 -9.08
N ARG A 199 31.38 -34.66 -8.29
CA ARG A 199 31.21 -36.12 -8.28
C ARG A 199 30.61 -36.62 -9.58
N ILE A 200 29.61 -35.93 -10.13
CA ILE A 200 29.05 -36.26 -11.45
C ILE A 200 30.16 -36.24 -12.52
N ALA A 201 30.97 -35.19 -12.55
CA ALA A 201 32.10 -35.07 -13.48
C ALA A 201 33.15 -36.18 -13.28
N ALA A 202 33.44 -36.57 -12.03
CA ALA A 202 34.40 -37.62 -11.72
C ALA A 202 33.94 -39.00 -12.24
N VAL A 203 32.63 -39.30 -12.19
CA VAL A 203 32.07 -40.53 -12.76
C VAL A 203 32.03 -40.44 -14.29
N ALA A 204 31.73 -39.28 -14.87
CA ALA A 204 31.81 -39.09 -16.32
C ALA A 204 33.22 -39.33 -16.87
N ALA A 205 34.26 -38.94 -16.11
CA ALA A 205 35.66 -39.19 -16.47
C ALA A 205 36.13 -40.63 -16.20
N ASN A 206 35.46 -41.36 -15.31
CA ASN A 206 35.76 -42.76 -15.01
C ASN A 206 34.46 -43.53 -14.69
N PRO A 207 33.80 -44.09 -15.73
CA PRO A 207 32.48 -44.71 -15.59
C PRO A 207 32.42 -45.89 -14.62
N ASP A 208 33.52 -46.58 -14.38
CA ASP A 208 33.58 -47.72 -13.45
C ASP A 208 33.24 -47.30 -12.01
N LYS A 209 33.43 -46.01 -11.67
CA LYS A 209 33.07 -45.43 -10.37
C LYS A 209 31.57 -45.24 -10.17
N ALA A 210 30.73 -45.45 -11.18
CA ALA A 210 29.29 -45.32 -11.06
C ALA A 210 28.69 -46.36 -10.10
N GLN A 211 29.34 -47.52 -9.95
CA GLN A 211 28.88 -48.59 -9.05
C GLN A 211 29.34 -48.41 -7.59
N GLU A 212 30.20 -47.44 -7.31
CA GLU A 212 30.68 -47.18 -5.96
C GLU A 212 29.68 -46.32 -5.18
N SER A 213 29.41 -46.70 -3.93
CA SER A 213 28.71 -45.85 -2.97
C SER A 213 29.64 -44.85 -2.31
N ILE A 214 29.14 -43.66 -2.00
CA ILE A 214 29.90 -42.53 -1.47
C ILE A 214 29.32 -42.15 -0.11
N GLY A 215 30.18 -42.05 0.90
CA GLY A 215 29.78 -41.43 2.17
C GLY A 215 29.61 -39.92 1.99
N TRP A 216 28.40 -39.41 2.21
CA TRP A 216 28.08 -37.99 2.19
C TRP A 216 27.60 -37.52 3.55
N ILE A 217 28.02 -36.35 4.00
CA ILE A 217 27.58 -35.79 5.28
C ILE A 217 26.29 -34.99 5.03
N ALA A 218 25.17 -35.49 5.54
CA ALA A 218 23.90 -34.76 5.52
C ALA A 218 23.95 -33.55 6.46
N LYS A 219 22.99 -32.62 6.36
CA LYS A 219 22.88 -31.45 7.25
C LYS A 219 22.79 -31.83 8.74
N SER A 220 22.28 -33.02 9.06
CA SER A 220 22.25 -33.59 10.41
C SER A 220 23.64 -33.97 10.96
N ASN A 221 24.71 -33.83 10.17
CA ASN A 221 26.05 -34.37 10.39
C ASN A 221 26.16 -35.91 10.34
N GLU A 222 25.11 -36.60 9.89
CA GLU A 222 25.14 -38.04 9.67
C GLU A 222 25.81 -38.38 8.33
N ILE A 223 26.61 -39.44 8.31
CA ILE A 223 27.15 -39.98 7.07
C ILE A 223 26.09 -40.88 6.43
N VAL A 224 25.67 -40.51 5.22
CA VAL A 224 24.72 -41.24 4.39
C VAL A 224 25.46 -41.84 3.21
N SER A 225 25.17 -43.10 2.90
CA SER A 225 25.71 -43.74 1.69
C SER A 225 24.86 -43.35 0.49
N LEU A 226 25.47 -42.66 -0.50
CA LEU A 226 24.84 -42.24 -1.74
C LEU A 226 25.43 -42.99 -2.92
N THR A 227 24.58 -43.51 -3.80
CA THR A 227 24.97 -44.01 -5.12
C THR A 227 25.15 -42.85 -6.10
N TYR A 228 25.71 -43.13 -7.28
CA TYR A 228 25.77 -42.16 -8.36
C TYR A 228 24.38 -41.64 -8.77
N GLU A 229 23.38 -42.52 -8.83
CA GLU A 229 22.01 -42.11 -9.18
C GLU A 229 21.36 -41.24 -8.09
N ASP A 230 21.68 -41.46 -6.80
CA ASP A 230 21.21 -40.58 -5.72
C ASP A 230 21.81 -39.17 -5.87
N VAL A 231 23.12 -39.07 -6.11
CA VAL A 231 23.82 -37.80 -6.37
C VAL A 231 23.17 -37.09 -7.57
N ARG A 232 22.90 -37.83 -8.65
CA ARG A 232 22.25 -37.28 -9.85
C ARG A 232 20.83 -36.80 -9.57
N ALA A 233 20.04 -37.55 -8.81
CA ALA A 233 18.68 -37.17 -8.44
C ALA A 233 18.67 -35.88 -7.60
N ILE A 234 19.59 -35.76 -6.63
CA ILE A 234 19.75 -34.56 -5.81
C ILE A 234 20.13 -33.34 -6.66
N VAL A 235 21.07 -33.51 -7.61
CA VAL A 235 21.49 -32.45 -8.55
C VAL A 235 20.34 -32.04 -9.46
N ASN A 236 19.61 -33.00 -10.02
CA ASN A 236 18.44 -32.70 -10.85
C ASN A 236 17.38 -31.93 -10.07
N ALA A 237 17.09 -32.32 -8.81
CA ALA A 237 16.15 -31.60 -7.96
C ALA A 237 16.57 -30.14 -7.70
N PHE A 238 17.88 -29.87 -7.59
CA PHE A 238 18.40 -28.50 -7.51
C PHE A 238 18.13 -27.71 -8.79
N TYR A 239 18.40 -28.28 -9.97
CA TYR A 239 18.19 -27.61 -11.25
C TYR A 239 16.71 -27.42 -11.59
N ASP A 240 15.85 -28.40 -11.24
CA ASP A 240 14.40 -28.27 -11.37
C ASP A 240 13.87 -27.12 -10.51
N ARG A 241 14.37 -26.99 -9.28
CA ARG A 241 14.07 -25.85 -8.40
C ARG A 241 14.55 -24.53 -9.00
N GLU A 242 15.79 -24.47 -9.52
CA GLU A 242 16.33 -23.27 -10.16
C GLU A 242 15.44 -22.83 -11.33
N GLN A 243 15.04 -23.76 -12.18
CA GLN A 243 14.14 -23.50 -13.30
C GLN A 243 12.76 -23.04 -12.85
N ALA A 244 12.18 -23.66 -11.80
CA ALA A 244 10.90 -23.25 -11.24
C ALA A 244 10.96 -21.82 -10.68
N ILE A 245 12.02 -21.49 -9.94
CA ILE A 245 12.27 -20.14 -9.41
C ILE A 245 12.41 -19.12 -10.55
N PHE A 246 13.15 -19.46 -11.61
CA PHE A 246 13.31 -18.57 -12.76
C PHE A 246 11.98 -18.30 -13.48
N THR A 247 11.18 -19.33 -13.72
CA THR A 247 9.85 -19.20 -14.32
C THR A 247 8.93 -18.32 -13.46
N ALA A 248 8.85 -18.59 -12.15
CA ALA A 248 8.03 -17.81 -11.22
C ALA A 248 8.49 -16.34 -11.16
N TYR A 249 9.80 -16.11 -11.16
CA TYR A 249 10.35 -14.76 -11.17
C TYR A 249 10.04 -14.00 -12.45
N ASN A 250 10.12 -14.63 -13.62
CA ASN A 250 9.78 -13.99 -14.88
C ASN A 250 8.32 -13.57 -14.92
N GLN A 251 7.42 -14.43 -14.43
CA GLN A 251 6.01 -14.08 -14.29
C GLN A 251 5.83 -12.88 -13.37
N TRP A 252 6.40 -12.92 -12.16
CA TRP A 252 6.32 -11.81 -11.20
C TRP A 252 6.92 -10.51 -11.76
N ARG A 253 8.06 -10.58 -12.45
CA ARG A 253 8.79 -9.43 -13.02
C ARG A 253 8.01 -8.75 -14.14
N SER A 254 7.16 -9.48 -14.86
CA SER A 254 6.29 -8.91 -15.88
C SER A 254 5.12 -8.09 -15.32
N GLY A 255 4.84 -8.22 -14.03
CA GLY A 255 3.81 -7.44 -13.32
C GLY A 255 4.31 -6.09 -12.78
N ASP A 256 3.47 -5.47 -11.95
CA ASP A 256 3.74 -4.17 -11.34
C ASP A 256 4.86 -4.20 -10.27
N ARG A 257 5.12 -5.38 -9.69
CA ARG A 257 6.09 -5.63 -8.61
C ARG A 257 5.78 -4.86 -7.32
N LEU A 258 4.52 -4.48 -7.12
CA LEU A 258 4.06 -3.81 -5.90
C LEU A 258 3.92 -4.78 -4.72
N THR A 259 3.90 -6.08 -4.99
CA THR A 259 4.03 -7.12 -3.98
C THR A 259 5.41 -7.77 -4.04
N PRO A 260 5.98 -8.20 -2.90
CA PRO A 260 7.28 -8.85 -2.88
C PRO A 260 7.23 -10.20 -3.60
N PHE A 261 8.28 -10.53 -4.35
CA PHE A 261 8.45 -11.86 -4.93
C PHE A 261 8.50 -12.90 -3.81
N LYS A 262 7.73 -13.98 -3.95
CA LYS A 262 7.73 -15.12 -3.05
C LYS A 262 8.06 -16.38 -3.83
N VAL A 263 8.86 -17.25 -3.24
CA VAL A 263 9.10 -18.58 -3.78
C VAL A 263 8.22 -19.56 -3.03
N THR A 264 7.42 -20.31 -3.77
CA THR A 264 6.75 -21.52 -3.27
C THR A 264 7.61 -22.70 -3.73
N ILE A 265 8.29 -23.35 -2.77
CA ILE A 265 9.13 -24.54 -2.99
C ILE A 265 8.40 -25.75 -2.45
#